data_AF-A0A2E5NNI3-F1
#
_entry.id   AF-A0A2E5NNI3-F1
#
_cell.length_a   1.000
_cell.length_b   1.000
_cell.length_c   1.000
_cell.angle_alpha   90.00
_cell.angle_beta   90.00
_cell.angle_gamma   90.00
#
_symmetry.space_group_name_H-M   'P 1'
#
loop_
_entity.id
_entity.type
_entity.pdbx_description
1 polymer ?
#
loop_
_entity_poly.entity_id
_entity_poly.type
_entity_poly.pdbx_seq_one_letter_code
_entity_poly.pdbx_strand_id
1 'polypeptide(L)'
;MLCFRSMNMKKYFYLKNNISTRGITIPLNSVGITDKFGNMYLIKNRIKINLDENDVQFFDISKTGDEYDYKVCDRCFKFLPTTFFSNNRIKKHSITKRPSCKDCRKIKDGISVSSQQRQIWDSKKPKNYDLFECPICKKISIAGISKIVLDHNHQNGKVRGYLCESCNTGIGRFDDKPEIIENAKKWLLKST
;
A
#
# COMPACT_ATOMS: atom_id res chain seq x y z
N MET A 1 15.39 -17.81 43.56
CA MET A 1 14.08 -17.27 43.16
C MET A 1 14.31 -16.24 42.06
N LEU A 2 14.27 -16.70 40.80
CA LEU A 2 14.62 -15.90 39.62
C LEU A 2 13.52 -14.86 39.36
N CYS A 3 13.70 -13.65 39.88
CA CYS A 3 12.89 -12.50 39.48
C CYS A 3 13.40 -12.02 38.10
N PHE A 4 12.96 -12.71 37.03
CA PHE A 4 13.10 -12.16 35.69
C PHE A 4 12.20 -10.92 35.63
N ARG A 5 12.81 -9.75 35.82
CA ARG A 5 12.23 -8.46 35.41
C ARG A 5 11.73 -8.65 33.98
N SER A 6 10.40 -8.64 33.81
CA SER A 6 9.76 -8.54 32.51
C SER A 6 10.28 -7.26 31.85
N MET A 7 11.32 -7.39 31.02
CA MET A 7 11.76 -6.31 30.14
C MET A 7 10.58 -6.08 29.21
N ASN A 8 9.76 -5.06 29.50
CA ASN A 8 8.55 -4.73 28.79
C ASN A 8 8.82 -4.68 27.27
N MET A 9 8.50 -5.79 26.60
CA MET A 9 8.58 -5.92 25.16
C MET A 9 7.65 -4.89 24.52
N LYS A 10 8.03 -4.34 23.37
CA LYS A 10 7.13 -3.49 22.57
C LYS A 10 5.81 -4.23 22.36
N LYS A 11 4.69 -3.65 22.79
CA LYS A 11 3.36 -4.23 22.61
C LYS A 11 2.62 -3.45 21.54
N TYR A 12 1.95 -4.17 20.65
CA TYR A 12 1.07 -3.57 19.66
C TYR A 12 -0.35 -3.51 20.20
N PHE A 13 -1.04 -2.43 19.87
CA PHE A 13 -2.43 -2.23 20.25
C PHE A 13 -3.21 -1.62 19.08
N TYR A 14 -4.54 -1.75 19.11
CA TYR A 14 -5.43 -1.00 18.24
C TYR A 14 -6.47 -0.24 19.06
N LEU A 15 -6.98 0.87 18.52
CA LEU A 15 -8.03 1.65 19.17
C LEU A 15 -9.38 0.95 19.08
N LYS A 16 -10.10 0.84 20.19
CA LYS A 16 -11.46 0.28 20.22
C LYS A 16 -12.51 1.25 19.70
N ASN A 17 -12.24 2.56 19.80
CA ASN A 17 -13.14 3.63 19.36
C ASN A 17 -12.40 4.69 18.53
N ASN A 18 -13.16 5.56 17.87
CA ASN A 18 -12.59 6.80 17.33
C ASN A 18 -12.15 7.70 18.49
N ILE A 19 -10.98 8.33 18.38
CA ILE A 19 -10.42 9.19 19.42
C ILE A 19 -10.13 10.55 18.83
N SER A 20 -10.59 11.60 19.49
CA SER A 20 -10.29 12.98 19.11
C SER A 20 -9.29 13.56 20.08
N THR A 21 -8.10 13.93 19.59
CA THR A 21 -7.05 14.54 20.42
C THR A 21 -6.31 15.61 19.62
N ARG A 22 -5.99 16.74 20.25
CA ARG A 22 -5.21 17.83 19.63
C ARG A 22 -5.75 18.26 18.26
N GLY A 23 -7.07 18.32 18.11
CA GLY A 23 -7.74 18.70 16.86
C GLY A 23 -7.68 17.65 15.73
N ILE A 24 -7.20 16.44 16.01
CA ILE A 24 -7.11 15.32 15.05
C ILE A 24 -8.05 14.22 15.51
N THR A 25 -8.93 13.76 14.61
CA THR A 25 -9.70 12.54 14.81
C THR A 25 -8.92 11.35 14.29
N ILE A 26 -8.58 10.44 15.20
CA ILE A 26 -7.95 9.16 14.90
C ILE A 26 -9.05 8.11 14.83
N PRO A 27 -9.16 7.39 13.70
CA PRO A 27 -10.21 6.41 13.54
C PRO A 27 -9.98 5.16 14.40
N LEU A 28 -11.07 4.48 14.74
CA LEU A 28 -11.07 3.15 15.35
C LEU A 28 -10.21 2.17 14.53
N ASN A 29 -9.72 1.13 15.20
CA ASN A 29 -8.79 0.12 14.69
C ASN A 29 -7.39 0.65 14.31
N SER A 30 -7.09 1.94 14.50
CA SER A 30 -5.75 2.47 14.25
C SER A 30 -4.73 1.76 15.16
N VAL A 31 -3.66 1.25 14.56
CA VAL A 31 -2.62 0.50 15.26
C VAL A 31 -1.58 1.45 15.83
N GLY A 32 -1.23 1.19 17.09
CA GLY A 32 -0.10 1.80 17.76
C GLY A 32 0.84 0.78 18.37
N ILE A 33 1.91 1.30 18.98
CA ILE A 33 2.95 0.54 19.64
C ILE A 33 3.35 1.22 20.94
N THR A 34 3.70 0.44 21.96
CA THR A 34 4.30 0.96 23.19
C THR A 34 5.81 0.95 23.12
N ASP A 35 6.45 1.97 23.69
CA ASP A 35 7.87 1.90 24.02
C ASP A 35 8.11 1.17 25.35
N LYS A 36 9.38 1.03 25.73
CA LYS A 36 9.81 0.36 26.97
C LYS A 36 9.33 1.06 28.25
N PHE A 37 8.90 2.31 28.15
CA PHE A 37 8.39 3.12 29.26
C PHE A 37 6.86 3.15 29.30
N GLY A 38 6.18 2.40 28.43
CA GLY A 38 4.73 2.37 28.34
C GLY A 38 4.13 3.53 27.54
N ASN A 39 4.94 4.42 26.95
CA ASN A 39 4.38 5.49 26.12
C ASN A 39 3.79 4.90 24.84
N MET A 40 2.61 5.39 24.46
CA MET A 40 1.85 4.89 23.32
C MET A 40 2.05 5.79 22.10
N TYR A 41 2.34 5.17 20.95
CA TYR A 41 2.54 5.88 19.69
C TYR A 41 1.65 5.29 18.60
N LEU A 42 0.96 6.13 17.84
CA LEU A 42 0.24 5.68 16.65
C LEU A 42 1.18 5.60 15.45
N ILE A 43 1.19 4.44 14.77
CA ILE A 43 2.15 4.16 13.70
C ILE A 43 1.91 5.08 12.50
N LYS A 44 0.66 5.24 12.09
CA LYS A 44 0.31 6.04 10.90
C LYS A 44 0.70 7.51 11.06
N ASN A 45 0.34 8.10 12.20
CA ASN A 45 0.48 9.52 12.46
C ASN A 45 1.88 9.87 13.00
N ARG A 46 2.62 8.88 13.52
CA ARG A 46 3.92 9.08 14.20
C ARG A 46 3.81 10.05 15.38
N ILE A 47 2.68 10.02 16.08
CA ILE A 47 2.43 10.85 17.25
C ILE A 47 2.42 10.00 18.51
N LYS A 48 2.98 10.55 19.59
CA LYS A 48 2.72 10.08 20.95
C LYS A 48 1.30 10.48 21.34
N ILE A 49 0.56 9.56 21.94
CA ILE A 49 -0.80 9.77 22.40
C ILE A 49 -0.93 9.33 23.86
N ASN A 50 -1.75 10.06 24.63
CA ASN A 50 -2.14 9.64 25.97
C ASN A 50 -3.50 8.97 25.85
N LEU A 51 -3.56 7.67 26.11
CA LEU A 51 -4.77 6.85 26.00
C LEU A 51 -5.00 6.16 27.33
N ASP A 52 -6.26 5.96 27.69
CA ASP A 52 -6.61 5.06 28.77
C ASP A 52 -6.42 3.61 28.29
N GLU A 53 -6.11 2.68 29.19
CA GLU A 53 -6.06 1.25 28.85
C GLU A 53 -7.41 0.76 28.31
N ASN A 54 -8.50 1.39 28.74
CA ASN A 54 -9.85 1.13 28.26
C ASN A 54 -10.11 1.62 26.83
N ASP A 55 -9.24 2.42 26.22
CA ASP A 55 -9.40 2.90 24.83
C ASP A 55 -8.78 1.94 23.80
N VAL A 56 -7.96 1.00 24.27
CA VAL A 56 -7.15 0.15 23.41
C VAL A 56 -7.38 -1.33 23.66
N GLN A 57 -6.94 -2.12 22.69
CA GLN A 57 -6.80 -3.56 22.85
C GLN A 57 -5.42 -3.98 22.34
N PHE A 58 -4.65 -4.61 23.23
CA PHE A 58 -3.35 -5.20 22.87
C PHE A 58 -3.55 -6.48 22.08
N PHE A 59 -2.66 -6.72 21.12
CA PHE A 59 -2.68 -7.93 20.30
C PHE A 59 -1.27 -8.38 19.95
N ASP A 60 -1.14 -9.67 19.63
CA ASP A 60 0.10 -10.25 19.12
C ASP A 60 0.18 -10.02 17.61
N ILE A 61 1.06 -9.09 17.19
CA ILE A 61 1.21 -8.75 15.77
C ILE A 61 1.72 -9.92 14.92
N SER A 62 2.41 -10.89 15.53
CA SER A 62 2.90 -12.09 14.83
C SER A 62 1.76 -13.03 14.42
N LYS A 63 0.60 -12.90 15.07
CA LYS A 63 -0.63 -13.64 14.78
C LYS A 63 -1.60 -12.84 13.91
N THR A 64 -1.05 -12.16 12.90
CA THR A 64 -1.82 -11.37 11.93
C THR A 64 -1.33 -11.64 10.52
N GLY A 65 -2.20 -11.47 9.51
CA GLY A 65 -1.83 -11.68 8.12
C GLY A 65 -2.78 -12.63 7.39
N ASP A 66 -2.30 -13.20 6.28
CA ASP A 66 -3.15 -13.96 5.35
C ASP A 66 -3.66 -15.30 5.93
N GLU A 67 -3.01 -15.81 6.97
CA GLU A 67 -3.35 -17.07 7.66
C GLU A 67 -4.21 -16.85 8.92
N TYR A 68 -4.55 -15.60 9.23
CA TYR A 68 -5.32 -15.22 10.42
C TYR A 68 -6.59 -14.44 10.05
N ASP A 69 -7.53 -14.36 10.99
CA ASP A 69 -8.79 -13.64 10.80
C ASP A 69 -8.63 -12.13 10.63
N TYR A 70 -7.49 -11.58 11.07
CA TYR A 70 -7.19 -10.15 11.03
C TYR A 70 -5.80 -9.87 10.45
N LYS A 71 -5.68 -8.70 9.82
CA LYS A 71 -4.46 -8.21 9.18
C LYS A 71 -4.31 -6.70 9.39
N VAL A 72 -3.06 -6.25 9.53
CA VAL A 72 -2.72 -4.82 9.60
C VAL A 72 -2.49 -4.28 8.19
N CYS A 73 -3.20 -3.21 7.83
CA CYS A 73 -3.03 -2.55 6.53
C CYS A 73 -1.69 -1.78 6.45
N ASP A 74 -0.92 -1.98 5.38
CA ASP A 74 0.38 -1.32 5.16
C ASP A 74 0.29 0.19 4.84
N ARG A 75 -0.91 0.72 4.59
CA ARG A 75 -1.14 2.12 4.24
C ARG A 75 -1.73 2.95 5.37
N CYS A 76 -2.84 2.49 5.94
CA CYS A 76 -3.51 3.19 7.03
C CYS A 76 -3.14 2.67 8.41
N PHE A 77 -2.43 1.53 8.51
CA PHE A 77 -2.09 0.87 9.76
C PHE A 77 -3.31 0.62 10.64
N LYS A 78 -4.44 0.23 10.04
CA LYS A 78 -5.60 -0.27 10.79
C LYS A 78 -5.54 -1.79 10.91
N PHE A 79 -5.92 -2.31 12.07
CA PHE A 79 -6.14 -3.73 12.34
C PHE A 79 -7.56 -4.11 11.90
N LEU A 80 -7.69 -4.85 10.79
CA LEU A 80 -8.98 -5.10 10.15
C LEU A 80 -9.16 -6.60 9.88
N PRO A 81 -10.42 -7.09 9.81
CA PRO A 81 -10.67 -8.45 9.36
C PRO A 81 -10.04 -8.70 7.98
N THR A 82 -9.50 -9.89 7.77
CA THR A 82 -8.78 -10.28 6.54
C THR A 82 -9.66 -10.18 5.28
N THR A 83 -11.00 -10.18 5.44
CA THR A 83 -11.99 -9.95 4.38
C THR A 83 -11.98 -8.51 3.82
N PHE A 84 -11.41 -7.54 4.56
CA PHE A 84 -11.19 -6.16 4.09
C PHE A 84 -10.01 -6.03 3.13
N PHE A 85 -9.32 -7.13 2.82
CA PHE A 85 -8.20 -7.18 1.90
C PHE A 85 -8.58 -8.03 0.68
N SER A 86 -8.39 -7.47 -0.52
CA SER A 86 -8.67 -8.19 -1.76
C SER A 86 -7.64 -9.30 -2.01
N ASN A 87 -8.06 -10.37 -2.68
CA ASN A 87 -7.15 -11.40 -3.19
C ASN A 87 -6.11 -10.77 -4.15
N ASN A 88 -4.90 -11.33 -4.17
CA ASN A 88 -3.79 -10.82 -4.98
C ASN A 88 -3.19 -11.89 -5.89
N ARG A 89 -2.55 -12.92 -5.32
CA ARG A 89 -1.92 -14.02 -6.08
C ARG A 89 -2.31 -15.37 -5.49
N ILE A 90 -2.63 -16.31 -6.35
CA ILE A 90 -2.88 -17.71 -5.98
C ILE A 90 -1.53 -18.39 -5.72
N LYS A 91 -1.41 -19.07 -4.58
CA LYS A 91 -0.34 -20.01 -4.20
C LYS A 91 -0.87 -21.44 -4.36
N LYS A 92 0.02 -22.43 -4.27
CA LYS A 92 -0.31 -23.87 -4.43
C LYS A 92 -1.54 -24.33 -3.63
N HIS A 93 -1.73 -23.80 -2.41
CA HIS A 93 -2.84 -24.19 -1.51
C HIS A 93 -3.59 -23.01 -0.87
N SER A 94 -3.27 -21.77 -1.23
CA SER A 94 -3.85 -20.59 -0.58
C SER A 94 -3.84 -19.38 -1.52
N ILE A 95 -4.53 -18.32 -1.13
CA ILE A 95 -4.54 -17.07 -1.91
C ILE A 95 -3.94 -15.98 -1.03
N THR A 96 -2.89 -15.32 -1.52
CA THR A 96 -2.34 -14.14 -0.84
C THR A 96 -3.31 -12.98 -0.93
N LYS A 97 -3.44 -12.23 0.16
CA LYS A 97 -4.20 -10.98 0.18
C LYS A 97 -3.28 -9.81 -0.16
N ARG A 98 -3.85 -8.74 -0.69
CA ARG A 98 -3.14 -7.46 -0.81
C ARG A 98 -2.70 -6.98 0.58
N PRO A 99 -1.56 -6.27 0.70
CA PRO A 99 -1.11 -5.72 1.98
C PRO A 99 -1.93 -4.49 2.41
N SER A 100 -2.56 -3.80 1.45
CA SER A 100 -3.46 -2.66 1.69
C SER A 100 -4.91 -3.12 1.72
N CYS A 101 -5.69 -2.54 2.63
CA CYS A 101 -7.14 -2.73 2.67
C CYS A 101 -7.83 -2.13 1.44
N LYS A 102 -9.07 -2.55 1.19
CA LYS A 102 -9.92 -2.09 0.08
C LYS A 102 -10.07 -0.57 0.05
N ASP A 103 -10.22 0.09 1.20
CA ASP A 103 -10.37 1.55 1.26
C ASP A 103 -9.10 2.28 0.80
N CYS A 104 -7.94 1.85 1.29
CA CYS A 104 -6.67 2.40 0.84
C CYS A 104 -6.40 2.10 -0.64
N ARG A 105 -6.88 0.96 -1.16
CA ARG A 105 -6.82 0.66 -2.59
C ARG A 105 -7.70 1.59 -3.40
N LYS A 106 -8.93 1.87 -2.97
CA LYS A 106 -9.82 2.84 -3.64
C LYS A 106 -9.16 4.22 -3.76
N ILE A 107 -8.51 4.69 -2.69
CA ILE A 107 -7.77 5.96 -2.70
C ILE A 107 -6.59 5.90 -3.68
N LYS A 108 -5.83 4.80 -3.68
CA LYS A 108 -4.66 4.62 -4.55
C LYS A 108 -5.02 4.47 -6.03
N ASP A 109 -6.05 3.69 -6.34
CA ASP A 109 -6.49 3.39 -7.70
C ASP A 109 -7.10 4.65 -8.36
N GLY A 110 -7.67 5.56 -7.54
CA GLY A 110 -8.05 6.90 -7.96
C GLY A 110 -9.07 6.93 -9.09
N ILE A 111 -8.95 7.92 -9.97
CA ILE A 111 -9.81 8.13 -11.12
C ILE A 111 -9.33 7.25 -12.27
N SER A 112 -10.21 6.34 -12.70
CA SER A 112 -9.99 5.51 -13.89
C SER A 112 -10.06 6.33 -15.18
N VAL A 113 -9.42 5.85 -16.24
CA VAL A 113 -9.59 6.40 -17.60
C VAL A 113 -11.06 6.39 -17.99
N SER A 114 -11.57 7.52 -18.51
CA SER A 114 -12.96 7.59 -18.98
C SER A 114 -13.20 6.67 -20.17
N SER A 115 -14.44 6.19 -20.33
CA SER A 115 -14.80 5.32 -21.47
C SER A 115 -14.49 5.96 -22.82
N GLN A 116 -14.70 7.28 -22.95
CA GLN A 116 -14.38 8.03 -24.16
C GLN A 116 -12.87 8.04 -24.44
N GLN A 117 -12.03 8.35 -23.43
CA GLN A 117 -10.58 8.29 -23.62
C GLN A 117 -10.13 6.87 -23.91
N ARG A 118 -10.75 5.87 -23.27
CA ARG A 118 -10.41 4.47 -23.49
C ARG A 118 -10.64 4.06 -24.95
N GLN A 119 -11.80 4.41 -25.52
CA GLN A 119 -12.12 4.14 -26.92
C GLN A 119 -11.13 4.82 -27.89
N ILE A 120 -10.74 6.07 -27.59
CA ILE A 120 -9.74 6.81 -28.39
C ILE A 120 -8.36 6.13 -28.34
N TRP A 121 -7.96 5.60 -27.19
CA TRP A 121 -6.65 5.00 -27.04
C TRP A 121 -6.61 3.55 -27.52
N ASP A 122 -7.71 2.81 -27.44
CA ASP A 122 -7.79 1.44 -27.97
C ASP A 122 -7.51 1.42 -29.49
N SER A 123 -7.86 2.46 -30.25
CA SER A 123 -7.48 2.58 -31.67
C SER A 123 -5.99 2.90 -31.90
N LYS A 124 -5.29 3.40 -30.87
CA LYS A 124 -3.84 3.69 -30.86
C LYS A 124 -3.02 2.56 -30.24
N LYS A 125 -3.66 1.49 -29.79
CA LYS A 125 -2.98 0.35 -29.17
C LYS A 125 -2.07 -0.31 -30.21
N PRO A 126 -0.79 -0.61 -29.87
CA PRO A 126 0.06 -1.44 -30.72
C PRO A 126 -0.68 -2.73 -31.09
N LYS A 127 -0.75 -3.06 -32.39
CA LYS A 127 -1.48 -4.25 -32.85
C LYS A 127 -0.69 -5.50 -32.46
N ASN A 128 -1.37 -6.62 -32.33
CA ASN A 128 -0.69 -7.88 -32.04
C ASN A 128 0.41 -8.13 -33.09
N TYR A 129 1.56 -8.58 -32.60
CA TYR A 129 2.79 -8.86 -33.35
C TYR A 129 3.58 -7.64 -33.83
N ASP A 130 3.10 -6.41 -33.62
CA ASP A 130 3.90 -5.21 -33.85
C ASP A 130 5.03 -5.08 -32.82
N LEU A 131 6.13 -4.45 -33.24
CA LEU A 131 7.19 -4.03 -32.31
C LEU A 131 6.71 -2.81 -31.51
N PHE A 132 6.96 -2.85 -30.21
CA PHE A 132 6.70 -1.76 -29.27
C PHE A 132 7.95 -1.45 -28.47
N GLU A 133 8.44 -0.21 -28.58
CA GLU A 133 9.52 0.31 -27.74
C GLU A 133 8.93 1.09 -26.56
N CYS A 134 9.21 0.64 -25.33
CA CYS A 134 8.72 1.32 -24.14
C CYS A 134 9.37 2.71 -24.00
N PRO A 135 8.59 3.81 -23.87
CA PRO A 135 9.16 5.16 -23.84
C PRO A 135 10.04 5.43 -22.61
N ILE A 136 9.86 4.66 -21.53
CA ILE A 136 10.61 4.80 -20.28
C ILE A 136 11.92 4.00 -20.31
N CYS A 137 11.85 2.67 -20.47
CA CYS A 137 13.03 1.81 -20.36
C CYS A 137 13.70 1.49 -21.70
N LYS A 138 13.14 1.98 -22.82
CA LYS A 138 13.65 1.78 -24.19
C LYS A 138 13.75 0.31 -24.63
N LYS A 139 13.19 -0.62 -23.86
CA LYS A 139 13.12 -2.04 -24.25
C LYS A 139 12.09 -2.21 -25.35
N ILE A 140 12.50 -2.91 -26.41
CA ILE A 140 11.63 -3.37 -27.49
C ILE A 140 10.94 -4.67 -27.04
N SER A 141 9.66 -4.80 -27.35
CA SER A 141 8.84 -5.98 -27.08
C SER A 141 7.86 -6.20 -28.22
N ILE A 142 7.32 -7.41 -28.33
CA ILE A 142 6.31 -7.76 -29.35
C ILE A 142 4.93 -7.66 -28.71
N ALA A 143 4.07 -6.81 -29.25
CA ALA A 143 2.69 -6.64 -28.79
C ALA A 143 1.89 -7.95 -28.92
N GLY A 144 0.99 -8.22 -27.97
CA GLY A 144 0.22 -9.47 -27.94
C GLY A 144 0.99 -10.68 -27.37
N ILE A 145 2.32 -10.70 -27.47
CA ILE A 145 3.18 -11.64 -26.73
C ILE A 145 3.56 -11.04 -25.37
N SER A 146 4.01 -9.79 -25.36
CA SER A 146 4.27 -9.01 -24.16
C SER A 146 3.08 -8.12 -23.83
N LYS A 147 2.82 -7.96 -22.52
CA LYS A 147 1.72 -7.12 -22.05
C LYS A 147 2.10 -5.64 -22.12
N ILE A 148 1.37 -4.92 -22.95
CA ILE A 148 1.41 -3.45 -23.09
C ILE A 148 0.18 -2.89 -22.38
N VAL A 149 0.38 -1.87 -21.55
CA VAL A 149 -0.64 -1.33 -20.66
C VAL A 149 -0.84 0.15 -20.91
N LEU A 150 -2.10 0.60 -20.82
CA LEU A 150 -2.47 2.00 -20.93
C LEU A 150 -2.26 2.68 -19.58
N ASP A 151 -1.22 3.50 -19.49
CA ASP A 151 -0.88 4.27 -18.30
C ASP A 151 -1.66 5.60 -18.27
N HIS A 152 -2.07 6.00 -17.07
CA HIS A 152 -2.85 7.21 -16.85
C HIS A 152 -2.58 7.82 -15.48
N ASN A 153 -2.95 9.08 -15.32
CA ASN A 153 -2.85 9.78 -14.06
C ASN A 153 -4.07 9.49 -13.18
N HIS A 154 -3.88 8.80 -12.07
CA HIS A 154 -4.95 8.42 -11.13
C HIS A 154 -5.62 9.61 -10.40
N GLN A 155 -5.11 10.84 -10.52
CA GLN A 155 -5.74 12.04 -9.94
C GLN A 155 -6.78 12.68 -10.85
N ASN A 156 -6.64 12.53 -12.17
CA ASN A 156 -7.50 13.22 -13.15
C ASN A 156 -7.97 12.34 -14.32
N GLY A 157 -7.59 11.07 -14.34
CA GLY A 157 -7.96 10.10 -15.37
C GLY A 157 -7.26 10.29 -16.71
N LYS A 158 -6.44 11.34 -16.91
CA LYS A 158 -5.80 11.64 -18.19
C LYS A 158 -4.77 10.56 -18.55
N VAL A 159 -4.89 10.03 -19.75
CA VAL A 159 -3.95 9.05 -20.30
C VAL A 159 -2.59 9.68 -20.57
N ARG A 160 -1.51 9.00 -20.13
CA ARG A 160 -0.12 9.37 -20.41
C ARG A 160 0.42 8.66 -21.65
N GLY A 161 0.05 7.39 -21.85
CA GLY A 161 0.40 6.63 -23.04
C GLY A 161 0.48 5.13 -22.78
N TYR A 162 0.98 4.39 -23.78
CA TYR A 162 1.26 2.96 -23.63
C TYR A 162 2.65 2.74 -23.05
N LEU A 163 2.74 1.82 -22.08
CA LEU A 163 3.98 1.38 -21.43
C LEU A 163 4.08 -0.14 -21.45
N CYS A 164 5.29 -0.68 -21.27
CA CYS A 164 5.41 -2.09 -20.89
C CYS A 164 4.90 -2.30 -19.45
N GLU A 165 4.38 -3.49 -19.14
CA GLU A 165 3.84 -3.80 -17.81
C GLU A 165 4.85 -3.56 -16.67
N SER A 166 6.13 -3.83 -16.92
CA SER A 166 7.19 -3.65 -15.90
C SER A 166 7.35 -2.19 -15.50
N CYS A 167 7.41 -1.26 -16.47
CA CYS A 167 7.52 0.17 -16.20
C CYS A 167 6.26 0.71 -15.52
N ASN A 168 5.07 0.34 -15.99
CA ASN A 168 3.81 0.75 -15.35
C ASN A 168 3.73 0.27 -13.89
N THR A 169 4.06 -1.00 -13.64
CA THR A 169 4.12 -1.55 -12.27
C THR A 169 5.20 -0.86 -11.44
N GLY A 170 6.32 -0.49 -12.06
CA GLY A 170 7.40 0.27 -11.44
C GLY A 170 6.94 1.65 -10.95
N ILE A 171 6.27 2.42 -11.80
CA ILE A 171 5.71 3.73 -11.42
C ILE A 171 4.69 3.58 -10.27
N GLY A 172 3.82 2.57 -10.36
CA GLY A 172 2.85 2.26 -9.30
C GLY A 172 3.47 1.84 -7.97
N ARG A 173 4.72 1.37 -7.92
CA ARG A 173 5.47 1.11 -6.66
C ARG A 173 5.91 2.40 -5.98
N PHE A 174 6.12 3.46 -6.74
CA PHE A 174 6.39 4.80 -6.24
C PHE A 174 5.11 5.65 -6.11
N ASP A 175 3.94 5.00 -6.04
CA ASP A 175 2.63 5.64 -5.91
C ASP A 175 2.36 6.75 -6.95
N ASP A 176 2.93 6.59 -8.15
CA ASP A 176 2.81 7.54 -9.26
C ASP A 176 3.30 8.96 -8.93
N LYS A 177 4.15 9.08 -7.91
CA LYS A 177 4.66 10.32 -7.34
C LYS A 177 6.08 10.64 -7.81
N PRO A 178 6.29 11.69 -8.62
CA PRO A 178 7.62 12.08 -9.10
C PRO A 178 8.62 12.32 -7.97
N GLU A 179 8.18 12.85 -6.82
CA GLU A 179 9.03 13.13 -5.67
C GLU A 179 9.65 11.86 -5.05
N ILE A 180 8.92 10.73 -5.09
CA ILE A 180 9.43 9.45 -4.58
C ILE A 180 10.44 8.86 -5.57
N ILE A 181 10.19 9.03 -6.87
CA ILE A 181 11.12 8.59 -7.93
C ILE A 181 12.44 9.36 -7.83
N GLU A 182 12.38 10.68 -7.57
CA GLU A 182 13.60 11.48 -7.37
C GLU A 182 14.40 11.03 -6.15
N ASN A 183 13.73 10.63 -5.05
CA ASN A 183 14.40 10.03 -3.91
C ASN A 183 15.07 8.70 -4.27
N ALA A 184 14.44 7.86 -5.10
CA ALA A 184 15.02 6.62 -5.58
C ALA A 184 16.26 6.86 -6.48
N LYS A 185 16.20 7.86 -7.38
CA LYS A 185 17.36 8.29 -8.17
C LYS A 185 18.50 8.76 -7.28
N LYS A 186 18.24 9.65 -6.32
CA LYS A 186 19.23 10.12 -5.34
C LYS A 186 19.85 8.97 -4.56
N TRP A 187 19.06 7.97 -4.17
CA TRP A 187 19.56 6.78 -3.49
C TRP A 187 20.57 6.00 -4.34
N LEU A 188 20.27 5.76 -5.63
CA LEU A 188 21.18 5.08 -6.55
C LEU A 188 22.51 5.84 -6.75
N LEU A 189 22.45 7.18 -6.77
CA LEU A 189 23.63 8.04 -6.93
C LEU A 189 24.52 8.10 -5.68
N LYS A 190 24.12 7.55 -4.53
CA LYS A 190 24.98 7.54 -3.33
C LYS A 190 26.15 6.56 -3.42
N SER A 191 26.05 5.56 -4.29
CA SER A 191 27.06 4.53 -4.48
C SER A 191 27.74 4.63 -5.84
N THR A 192 27.64 5.80 -6.49
CA THR A 192 28.37 6.16 -7.71
C THR A 192 29.33 7.28 -7.36
#